data_AF-A0A5B8VRJ3-F1
#
_entry.id   AF-A0A5B8VRJ3-F1
#
_cell.length_a   1.000
_cell.length_b   1.000
_cell.length_c   1.000
_cell.angle_alpha   90.00
_cell.angle_beta   90.00
_cell.angle_gamma   90.00
#
_symmetry.space_group_name_H-M   'P 1'
#
loop_
_entity.id
_entity.type
_entity.pdbx_description
1 polymer ?
#
loop_
_entity_poly.entity_id
_entity_poly.type
_entity_poly.pdbx_seq_one_letter_code
_entity_poly.pdbx_strand_id
1 'polypeptide(L)' 'MLFCLLILNLSNLMAQCALCTKTAQQLGDGPAAGLNKGILYLMVIPLGILSIIGIKWYKKEKVTRTMEDGEQ' A
#
# COMPACT_ATOMS: atom_id res chain seq x y z
N MET A 1 21.51 3.71 0.49
CA MET A 1 21.42 3.48 1.96
C MET A 1 20.13 4.01 2.58
N LEU A 2 19.61 5.18 2.18
CA LEU A 2 18.35 5.75 2.70
C LEU A 2 17.09 4.92 2.37
N PHE A 3 17.05 4.30 1.18
CA PHE A 3 15.93 3.44 0.75
C PHE A 3 15.82 2.14 1.57
N CYS A 4 16.94 1.50 1.93
CA CYS A 4 16.93 0.31 2.80
C CYS A 4 16.44 0.63 4.22
N LEU A 5 16.79 1.80 4.77
CA LEU A 5 16.34 2.23 6.09
C LEU A 5 14.82 2.46 6.12
N LEU A 6 14.22 2.94 5.02
CA LEU A 6 12.77 3.12 4.91
C LEU A 6 12.01 1.79 4.99
N ILE A 7 12.55 0.72 4.40
CA ILE A 7 11.90 -0.60 4.36
C ILE A 7 11.92 -1.28 5.73
N LEU A 8 12.98 -1.07 6.52
CA LEU A 8 13.15 -1.70 7.85
C LEU A 8 12.20 -1.17 8.93
N ASN A 9 11.64 0.04 8.74
CA ASN A 9 10.69 0.67 9.67
C ASN A 9 9.26 0.13 9.56
N LEU A 10 8.97 -0.75 8.59
CA LEU A 10 7.63 -1.39 8.46
C LEU A 10 7.36 -2.50 9.50
N SER A 11 8.37 -2.90 10.27
CA SER A 11 8.32 -4.06 11.17
C SER A 11 7.51 -3.83 12.46
N ASN A 12 7.17 -2.59 12.80
CA ASN A 12 6.25 -2.33 13.91
C ASN A 12 4.81 -2.32 13.40
N LEU A 13 4.07 -3.39 13.73
CA LEU A 13 2.63 -3.54 13.47
C LEU A 13 1.76 -2.58 14.32
N MET A 14 2.41 -1.64 15.02
CA MET A 14 1.81 -0.54 15.77
C MET A 14 1.67 0.66 14.81
N ALA A 15 0.51 1.30 14.80
CA ALA A 15 0.24 2.40 13.88
C ALA A 15 1.39 3.43 13.87
N GLN A 16 1.97 3.68 12.69
CA GLN A 16 3.11 4.59 12.52
C GLN A 16 2.71 6.07 12.63
N CYS A 17 1.41 6.36 12.69
CA CYS A 17 0.86 7.70 12.80
C CYS A 17 0.50 8.01 14.27
N ALA A 18 1.07 9.07 14.84
CA ALA A 18 0.87 9.44 16.25
C ALA A 18 -0.62 9.65 16.63
N LEU A 19 -1.45 10.13 15.69
CA LEU A 19 -2.88 10.33 15.90
C LEU A 19 -3.61 9.00 16.14
N CYS A 20 -3.33 7.99 15.32
CA CYS A 20 -3.95 6.67 15.40
C CYS A 20 -3.63 5.96 16.71
N THR A 21 -2.38 6.09 17.18
CA THR A 21 -1.95 5.52 18.47
C THR A 21 -2.66 6.17 19.64
N LYS A 22 -2.84 7.50 19.62
CA LYS A 22 -3.57 8.22 20.67
C LYS A 22 -5.04 7.81 20.73
N THR A 23 -5.69 7.69 19.57
CA THR A 23 -7.07 7.20 19.50
C THR A 23 -7.17 5.76 20.01
N ALA A 24 -6.27 4.86 19.60
CA ALA A 24 -6.27 3.47 20.07
C ALA A 24 -6.20 3.37 21.60
N GLN A 25 -5.35 4.19 22.25
CA GLN A 25 -5.18 4.18 23.71
C GLN A 25 -6.46 4.56 24.48
N GLN A 26 -7.37 5.32 23.87
CA GLN A 26 -8.63 5.72 24.50
C GLN A 26 -9.76 4.68 24.33
N LEU A 27 -9.55 3.67 23.50
CA LEU A 27 -10.60 2.77 23.00
C LEU A 27 -10.64 1.39 23.70
N GLY A 28 -9.68 1.07 24.56
CA GLY A 28 -9.53 -0.25 25.19
C GLY A 28 -9.02 -1.33 24.22
N ASP A 29 -8.60 -2.49 24.74
CA ASP A 29 -7.81 -3.47 23.96
C ASP A 29 -8.50 -4.01 22.69
N GLY A 30 -9.81 -4.32 22.77
CA GLY A 30 -10.56 -4.85 21.63
C GLY A 30 -10.71 -3.86 20.47
N PRO A 31 -11.30 -2.67 20.71
CA PRO A 31 -11.46 -1.65 19.67
C PRO A 31 -10.12 -1.05 19.19
N ALA A 32 -9.10 -0.98 20.05
CA ALA A 32 -7.74 -0.59 19.65
C ALA A 32 -7.13 -1.54 18.61
N ALA A 33 -7.30 -2.85 18.78
CA ALA A 33 -6.86 -3.85 17.80
C ALA A 33 -7.61 -3.71 16.47
N GLY A 34 -8.91 -3.44 16.51
CA GLY A 34 -9.73 -3.16 15.33
C GLY A 34 -9.27 -1.93 14.54
N LEU A 35 -8.88 -0.85 15.23
CA LEU A 35 -8.39 0.37 14.61
C LEU A 35 -7.12 0.15 13.79
N ASN A 36 -6.14 -0.60 14.32
CA ASN A 36 -4.89 -0.91 13.61
C ASN A 36 -5.16 -1.71 12.32
N LYS A 37 -6.10 -2.66 12.36
CA LYS A 37 -6.52 -3.42 11.17
C LYS A 37 -7.20 -2.51 10.14
N GLY A 38 -8.02 -1.57 10.59
CA GLY A 38 -8.65 -0.56 9.73
C GLY A 38 -7.64 0.30 8.97
N ILE A 39 -6.59 0.78 9.64
CA ILE A 39 -5.53 1.60 9.02
C ILE A 39 -4.80 0.82 7.92
N LEU A 40 -4.42 -0.43 8.21
CA LEU A 40 -3.78 -1.30 7.21
C LEU A 40 -4.70 -1.53 6.00
N TYR A 41 -5.99 -1.77 6.23
CA TYR A 41 -6.96 -1.94 5.16
C TYR A 41 -7.06 -0.69 4.28
N LEU A 42 -7.16 0.49 4.89
CA LEU A 42 -7.22 1.78 4.19
C LEU A 42 -5.93 2.12 3.43
N MET A 43 -4.76 1.65 3.88
CA MET A 43 -3.49 1.83 3.14
C MET A 43 -3.37 0.86 1.96
N VAL A 44 -3.75 -0.41 2.15
CA VAL A 44 -3.57 -1.45 1.12
C VAL A 44 -4.51 -1.25 -0.05
N ILE A 45 -5.76 -0.83 0.17
CA ILE A 45 -6.74 -0.62 -0.90
C ILE A 45 -6.26 0.35 -2.00
N PRO A 46 -5.91 1.62 -1.70
CA PRO A 46 -5.53 2.57 -2.74
C PRO A 46 -4.26 2.12 -3.48
N LEU A 47 -3.29 1.53 -2.77
CA LEU A 47 -2.09 0.97 -3.39
C LEU A 47 -2.43 -0.22 -4.30
N GLY A 48 -3.34 -1.10 -3.89
CA GLY A 48 -3.80 -2.22 -4.70
C GLY A 48 -4.52 -1.77 -5.96
N ILE A 49 -5.41 -0.77 -5.85
CA ILE A 49 -6.12 -0.19 -6.99
C ILE A 49 -5.13 0.41 -7.99
N LEU A 50 -4.21 1.26 -7.53
CA LEU A 50 -3.19 1.87 -8.40
C LEU A 50 -2.30 0.81 -9.05
N SER A 51 -1.93 -0.23 -8.31
CA SER A 51 -1.13 -1.35 -8.84
C SER A 51 -1.86 -2.10 -9.96
N ILE A 52 -3.15 -2.39 -9.79
CA ILE A 52 -3.98 -3.06 -10.81
C ILE A 52 -4.10 -2.19 -12.07
N ILE A 53 -4.40 -0.89 -11.90
CA ILE A 53 -4.52 0.04 -13.02
C ILE A 53 -3.20 0.15 -13.78
N GLY A 54 -2.09 0.34 -13.05
CA GLY A 54 -0.74 0.43 -13.63
C GLY A 54 -0.36 -0.82 -14.43
N ILE A 55 -0.62 -2.02 -13.90
CA ILE A 55 -0.36 -3.28 -14.60
C ILE A 55 -1.22 -3.40 -15.87
N LYS A 56 -2.52 -3.05 -15.79
CA LYS A 56 -3.41 -3.11 -16.97
C LYS A 56 -2.96 -2.13 -18.05
N TRP A 57 -2.57 -0.92 -17.68
CA TRP A 57 -2.06 0.08 -18.62
C TRP A 57 -0.75 -0.38 -19.26
N TYR A 58 0.21 -0.84 -18.46
CA TYR A 58 1.49 -1.35 -18.97
C TYR A 58 1.31 -2.53 -19.94
N LYS A 59 0.38 -3.45 -19.64
CA LYS A 59 0.03 -4.55 -20.55
C LYS A 59 -0.60 -4.04 -21.85
N LYS A 60 -1.47 -3.03 -21.79
CA LYS A 60 -2.06 -2.41 -22.98
C LYS A 60 -0.98 -1.78 -23.86
N GLU A 61 -0.06 -1.01 -23.27
CA GLU A 61 1.06 -0.40 -24.01
C GLU A 61 2.02 -1.43 -24.59
N LYS A 62 2.30 -2.53 -23.89
CA LYS A 62 3.10 -3.62 -24.43
C LYS A 62 2.40 -4.36 -25.56
N VAL A 63 1.09 -4.58 -25.48
CA VAL A 63 0.33 -5.16 -26.59
C VAL A 63 0.36 -4.23 -27.80
N THR A 64 0.19 -2.92 -27.61
CA THR A 64 0.29 -1.94 -28.71
C THR A 64 1.71 -1.88 -29.28
N ARG A 65 2.76 -1.87 -28.44
CA ARG A 65 4.16 -1.87 -28.88
C ARG A 65 4.55 -3.17 -29.60
N THR A 66 4.10 -4.34 -29.12
CA THR A 66 4.30 -5.63 -29.81
C THR A 66 3.51 -5.73 -31.12
N MET A 67 2.53 -4.86 -31.37
CA MET A 67 1.89 -4.72 -32.69
C MET A 67 2.60 -3.69 -33.60
N GLU A 68 3.47 -2.83 -33.06
CA GLU A 68 4.38 -1.97 -33.82
C GLU A 68 5.68 -2.71 -34.18
N ASP A 69 6.21 -3.52 -33.26
CA ASP A 69 7.47 -4.26 -33.42
C ASP A 69 7.37 -5.49 -34.36
N GLY A 70 6.18 -5.76 -34.91
CA GLY A 70 5.90 -6.86 -35.85
C GLY A 70 5.60 -6.41 -37.28
N GLU A 71 5.66 -5.10 -37.56
CA GLU A 71 5.60 -4.51 -38.90
C GLU A 71 6.91 -3.79 -39.24
N GLN A 72 8.04 -4.41 -38.91
CA GLN A 72 9.37 -4.12 -39.48
C GLN A 72 10.19 -5.40 -39.67
#